data_AF-A0A1H3G6P2-F1
#
_entry.id   AF-A0A1H3G6P2-F1
#
_cell.length_a   1.000
_cell.length_b   1.000
_cell.length_c   1.000
_cell.angle_alpha   90.00
_cell.angle_beta   90.00
_cell.angle_gamma   90.00
#
_symmetry.space_group_name_H-M   'P 1'
#
loop_
_entity.id
_entity.type
_entity.pdbx_description
1 polymer ?
#
loop_
_entity_poly.entity_id
_entity_poly.type
_entity_poly.pdbx_seq_one_letter_code
_entity_poly.pdbx_strand_id
1 'polypeptide(L)'
;MAIAPLLTRTDAVLVGADAITAADVPLLWDGETIAGVRFADQATHLPVEAVGDLGRLLEDLATELGAPLGDLPRPQKQRAVRLLEERGAFTYRKSAETVAEALRVSRFTVYNYLNRDR
;
A
#
# COMPACT_ATOMS: atom_id res chain seq x y z
N MET A 1 -29.59 3.48 11.22
CA MET A 1 -28.57 2.81 12.07
C MET A 1 -27.52 3.83 12.47
N ALA A 2 -27.13 3.90 13.75
CA ALA A 2 -26.22 4.93 14.27
C ALA A 2 -24.82 4.92 13.62
N ILE A 3 -24.36 3.76 13.15
CA ILE A 3 -23.02 3.59 12.54
C ILE A 3 -22.98 3.89 11.04
N ALA A 4 -24.12 4.00 10.35
CA ALA A 4 -24.16 4.18 8.90
C ALA A 4 -23.38 5.42 8.39
N PRO A 5 -23.47 6.61 9.03
CA PRO A 5 -22.67 7.77 8.60
C PRO A 5 -21.15 7.59 8.76
N LEU A 6 -20.71 6.70 9.66
CA LEU A 6 -19.30 6.35 9.79
C LEU A 6 -18.88 5.43 8.65
N LEU A 7 -19.63 4.34 8.42
CA LEU A 7 -19.38 3.39 7.35
C LEU A 7 -19.25 4.07 5.99
N THR A 8 -20.17 4.99 5.67
CA THR A 8 -20.11 5.77 4.43
C THR A 8 -18.88 6.67 4.33
N ARG A 9 -18.45 7.29 5.43
CA ARG A 9 -17.25 8.16 5.44
C ARG A 9 -15.95 7.39 5.34
N THR A 10 -15.92 6.15 5.81
CA THR A 10 -14.71 5.33 5.88
C THR A 10 -14.64 4.29 4.77
N ASP A 11 -15.57 4.32 3.81
CA ASP A 11 -15.72 3.30 2.77
C ASP A 11 -15.70 1.87 3.35
N ALA A 12 -16.50 1.67 4.40
CA ALA A 12 -16.57 0.43 5.14
C ALA A 12 -17.95 -0.21 5.04
N VAL A 13 -17.98 -1.53 5.16
CA VAL A 13 -19.19 -2.33 5.16
C VAL A 13 -19.32 -3.07 6.49
N LEU A 14 -20.56 -3.30 6.89
CA LEU A 14 -20.87 -4.10 8.07
C LEU A 14 -20.93 -5.57 7.66
N VAL A 15 -20.27 -6.45 8.40
CA VAL A 15 -20.33 -7.90 8.22
C VAL A 15 -21.01 -8.54 9.44
N GLY A 16 -21.82 -9.57 9.19
CA GLY A 16 -22.47 -10.34 10.26
C GLY A 16 -21.45 -11.08 11.12
N ALA A 17 -21.81 -11.39 12.37
CA ALA A 17 -20.94 -12.08 13.33
C ALA A 17 -20.39 -13.43 12.82
N ASP A 18 -21.17 -14.11 11.98
CA ASP A 18 -20.85 -15.36 11.29
C ASP A 18 -19.84 -15.21 10.14
N ALA A 19 -19.67 -13.99 9.61
CA ALA A 19 -18.81 -13.68 8.48
C ALA A 19 -17.57 -12.84 8.87
N ILE A 20 -17.32 -12.65 10.17
CA ILE A 20 -16.16 -11.92 10.70
C ILE A 20 -14.89 -12.74 10.43
N THR A 21 -13.85 -12.05 9.98
CA THR A 21 -12.50 -12.58 9.82
C THR A 21 -11.52 -11.84 10.75
N ALA A 22 -10.29 -12.35 10.88
CA ALA A 22 -9.24 -11.70 11.64
C ALA A 22 -8.86 -10.30 11.12
N ALA A 23 -9.23 -9.98 9.88
CA ALA A 23 -9.01 -8.68 9.28
C ALA A 23 -10.15 -7.69 9.56
N ASP A 24 -11.25 -8.07 10.22
CA ASP A 24 -12.37 -7.17 10.48
C ASP A 24 -12.29 -6.56 11.90
N VAL A 25 -12.73 -5.32 12.06
CA VAL A 25 -12.79 -4.67 13.38
C VAL A 25 -14.07 -5.11 14.10
N PRO A 26 -14.01 -5.76 15.27
CA PRO A 26 -15.19 -6.26 15.96
C PRO A 26 -16.02 -5.11 16.56
N LEU A 27 -17.33 -5.16 16.36
CA LEU A 27 -18.31 -4.30 17.03
C LEU A 27 -18.81 -5.01 18.28
N LEU A 28 -18.43 -4.47 19.43
CA LEU A 28 -18.79 -4.99 20.74
C LEU A 28 -20.04 -4.28 21.28
N TRP A 29 -20.97 -5.05 21.83
CA TRP A 29 -22.11 -4.58 22.59
C TRP A 29 -22.22 -5.40 23.88
N ASP A 30 -22.21 -4.73 25.04
CA ASP A 30 -22.19 -5.41 26.35
C ASP A 30 -21.10 -6.50 26.48
N GLY A 31 -19.97 -6.32 25.78
CA GLY A 31 -18.85 -7.26 25.75
C GLY A 31 -18.98 -8.41 24.75
N GLU A 32 -20.09 -8.51 24.02
CA GLU A 32 -20.33 -9.50 22.98
C GLU A 32 -20.10 -8.92 21.57
N THR A 33 -19.44 -9.67 20.69
CA THR A 33 -19.24 -9.27 19.29
C THR A 33 -20.51 -9.51 18.49
N ILE A 34 -21.19 -8.43 18.10
CA ILE A 34 -22.46 -8.50 17.37
C ILE A 34 -22.31 -8.39 15.85
N ALA A 35 -21.20 -7.83 15.36
CA ALA A 35 -20.88 -7.65 13.94
C ALA A 35 -19.40 -7.26 13.76
N GLY A 36 -18.91 -7.25 12.53
CA GLY A 36 -17.60 -6.69 12.18
C GLY A 36 -17.73 -5.49 11.25
N VAL A 37 -16.73 -4.61 11.26
CA VAL A 37 -16.56 -3.55 10.25
C VAL A 37 -15.41 -3.94 9.34
N ARG A 38 -15.70 -4.04 8.04
CA ARG A 38 -14.73 -4.30 6.99
C ARG A 38 -14.49 -3.03 6.20
N PHE A 39 -13.29 -2.46 6.30
CA PHE A 39 -12.92 -1.30 5.48
C PHE A 39 -12.43 -1.76 4.10
N ALA A 40 -12.84 -1.08 3.03
CA ALA A 40 -12.36 -1.36 1.67
C ALA A 40 -10.84 -1.18 1.53
N ASP A 41 -10.21 -0.42 2.44
CA ASP A 41 -8.78 -0.16 2.48
C ASP A 41 -8.01 -0.92 3.58
N GLN A 42 -8.52 -2.04 4.10
CA GLN A 42 -7.69 -2.97 4.88
C GLN A 42 -6.73 -3.80 4.02
N ALA A 43 -6.26 -3.22 2.92
CA ALA A 43 -5.13 -3.72 2.16
C ALA A 43 -3.79 -3.61 2.93
N THR A 44 -3.80 -3.43 4.25
CA THR A 44 -2.62 -3.62 5.11
C THR A 44 -2.43 -5.08 5.56
N HIS A 45 -3.29 -6.00 5.12
CA HIS A 45 -2.96 -7.43 5.04
C HIS A 45 -3.27 -7.96 3.64
N LEU A 46 -2.50 -7.51 2.63
CA LEU A 46 -2.47 -8.21 1.35
C LEU A 46 -1.67 -9.52 1.49
N PRO A 47 -2.09 -10.62 0.85
CA PRO A 47 -1.31 -11.84 0.76
C PRO A 47 0.05 -11.55 0.13
N VAL A 48 1.09 -12.16 0.68
CA VAL A 48 2.53 -11.98 0.43
C VAL A 48 2.97 -12.24 -1.03
N GLU A 49 2.05 -12.51 -1.96
CA GLU A 49 2.39 -12.98 -3.30
C GLU A 49 2.55 -11.86 -4.34
N ALA A 50 1.76 -10.77 -4.28
CA ALA A 50 1.94 -9.61 -5.17
C ALA A 50 2.91 -8.55 -4.60
N VAL A 51 3.03 -8.48 -3.27
CA VAL A 51 4.05 -7.67 -2.57
C VAL A 51 5.41 -8.36 -2.63
N GLY A 52 5.45 -9.69 -2.78
CA GLY A 52 6.70 -10.45 -2.88
C GLY A 52 7.57 -10.01 -4.06
N ASP A 53 7.01 -9.89 -5.27
CA ASP A 53 7.83 -9.61 -6.47
C ASP A 53 8.22 -8.13 -6.60
N LEU A 54 7.31 -7.20 -6.31
CA LEU A 54 7.68 -5.77 -6.25
C LEU A 54 8.61 -5.48 -5.08
N GLY A 55 8.39 -6.12 -3.93
CA GLY A 55 9.28 -6.04 -2.77
C GLY A 55 10.69 -6.52 -3.11
N ARG A 56 10.82 -7.69 -3.76
CA ARG A 56 12.11 -8.19 -4.26
C ARG A 56 12.78 -7.21 -5.22
N LEU A 57 12.05 -6.64 -6.18
CA LEU A 57 12.61 -5.63 -7.09
C LEU A 57 13.16 -4.40 -6.34
N LEU A 58 12.48 -3.97 -5.27
CA LEU A 58 12.93 -2.85 -4.43
C LEU A 58 14.16 -3.23 -3.59
N GLU A 59 14.18 -4.43 -3.02
CA GLU A 59 15.31 -4.96 -2.24
C GLU A 59 16.56 -5.16 -3.10
N ASP A 60 16.41 -5.76 -4.28
CA ASP A 60 17.48 -5.95 -5.26
C ASP A 60 18.06 -4.60 -5.70
N LEU A 61 17.20 -3.62 -5.95
CA LEU A 61 17.63 -2.28 -6.32
C LEU A 61 18.33 -1.54 -5.17
N ALA A 62 17.84 -1.68 -3.94
CA ALA A 62 18.50 -1.10 -2.76
C ALA A 62 19.90 -1.69 -2.57
N THR A 63 20.04 -3.01 -2.79
CA THR A 63 21.32 -3.73 -2.74
C THR A 63 22.27 -3.23 -3.84
N GLU A 64 21.79 -3.08 -5.07
CA GLU A 64 22.57 -2.56 -6.20
C GLU A 64 23.05 -1.12 -5.96
N LEU A 65 22.21 -0.27 -5.36
CA LEU A 65 22.55 1.12 -5.05
C LEU A 65 23.36 1.27 -3.76
N GLY A 66 23.54 0.20 -2.99
CA GLY A 66 24.34 0.17 -1.77
C GLY A 66 23.76 0.97 -0.61
N ALA A 67 22.48 1.35 -0.66
CA ALA A 67 21.82 2.13 0.38
C ALA A 67 20.29 1.92 0.38
N PRO A 68 19.62 2.10 1.54
CA PRO A 68 18.17 2.10 1.60
C PRO A 68 17.57 3.15 0.65
N LEU A 69 16.55 2.76 -0.12
CA LEU A 69 15.92 3.63 -1.13
C LEU A 69 15.42 4.96 -0.54
N GLY A 70 14.94 4.94 0.71
CA GLY A 70 14.46 6.11 1.43
C GLY A 70 15.54 7.14 1.76
N ASP A 71 16.80 6.71 1.87
CA ASP A 71 17.94 7.54 2.28
C ASP A 71 18.73 8.07 1.07
N LEU A 72 18.37 7.65 -0.14
CA LEU A 72 19.03 8.10 -1.37
C LEU A 72 18.91 9.62 -1.58
N PRO A 73 19.94 10.28 -2.12
CA PRO A 73 19.82 11.67 -2.54
C PRO A 73 18.86 11.77 -3.74
N ARG A 74 18.26 12.95 -3.93
CA ARG A 74 17.24 13.18 -4.98
C ARG A 74 17.62 12.67 -6.38
N PRO A 75 18.85 12.90 -6.90
CA PRO A 75 19.23 12.38 -8.22
C PRO A 75 19.21 10.84 -8.28
N GLN A 76 19.59 10.17 -7.19
CA GLN A 76 19.54 8.71 -7.12
C GLN A 76 18.12 8.18 -6.95
N LYS A 77 17.23 8.89 -6.23
CA LYS A 77 15.80 8.55 -6.19
C LYS A 77 15.16 8.63 -7.58
N GLN A 78 15.55 9.61 -8.39
CA GLN A 78 15.10 9.73 -9.78
C GLN A 78 15.59 8.55 -10.63
N ARG A 79 16.88 8.22 -10.51
CA ARG A 79 17.45 7.03 -11.17
C ARG A 79 16.74 5.74 -10.73
N ALA A 80 16.47 5.59 -9.44
CA ALA A 80 15.78 4.42 -8.90
C ALA A 80 14.39 4.25 -9.51
N VAL A 81 13.60 5.33 -9.61
CA VAL A 81 12.27 5.27 -10.25
C VAL A 81 12.34 4.82 -11.72
N ARG A 82 13.33 5.29 -12.48
CA ARG A 82 13.53 4.86 -13.87
C ARG A 82 13.88 3.38 -13.97
N LEU A 83 14.83 2.91 -13.16
CA LEU A 83 15.21 1.49 -13.13
C LEU A 83 14.04 0.59 -12.73
N LEU A 84 13.18 1.05 -11.82
CA LEU A 84 11.95 0.36 -11.47
C LEU A 84 10.96 0.32 -12.64
N GLU A 85 10.81 1.41 -13.39
CA GLU A 85 9.97 1.44 -14.60
C GLU A 85 10.47 0.46 -15.67
N GLU A 86 11.77 0.46 -15.95
CA GLU A 86 12.41 -0.46 -16.90
C GLU A 86 12.21 -1.94 -16.50
N ARG A 87 12.18 -2.23 -15.20
CA ARG A 87 11.93 -3.57 -14.64
C ARG A 87 10.44 -3.92 -14.53
N GLY A 88 9.55 -3.06 -15.03
CA GLY A 88 8.11 -3.30 -15.01
C GLY A 88 7.46 -3.13 -13.64
N ALA A 89 8.11 -2.47 -12.67
CA ALA A 89 7.60 -2.26 -11.32
C ALA A 89 6.24 -1.52 -11.31
N PHE A 90 5.95 -0.68 -12.30
CA PHE A 90 4.69 0.06 -12.39
C PHE A 90 3.53 -0.74 -13.01
N THR A 91 3.77 -1.98 -13.44
CA THR A 91 2.70 -2.90 -13.88
C THR A 91 1.96 -3.52 -12.69
N TYR A 92 2.59 -3.55 -11.51
CA TYR A 92 2.02 -4.10 -10.29
C TYR A 92 0.94 -3.19 -9.72
N ARG A 93 -0.08 -3.80 -9.12
CA ARG A 93 -1.16 -3.09 -8.41
C ARG A 93 -0.58 -2.32 -7.22
N LYS A 94 -1.02 -1.08 -7.00
CA LYS A 94 -0.52 -0.16 -5.96
C LYS A 94 0.99 0.17 -6.06
N SER A 95 1.66 -0.14 -7.17
CA SER A 95 3.09 0.12 -7.37
C SER A 95 3.53 1.54 -7.04
N ALA A 96 2.81 2.55 -7.50
CA ALA A 96 3.13 3.94 -7.23
C ALA A 96 3.07 4.29 -5.72
N GLU A 97 2.19 3.66 -4.96
CA GLU A 97 2.06 3.83 -3.51
C GLU A 97 3.25 3.15 -2.80
N THR A 98 3.53 1.90 -3.12
CA THR A 98 4.64 1.12 -2.53
C THR A 98 6.01 1.74 -2.85
N VAL A 99 6.22 2.20 -4.08
CA VAL A 99 7.46 2.87 -4.49
C VAL A 99 7.62 4.22 -3.79
N ALA A 100 6.52 4.99 -3.65
CA ALA A 100 6.53 6.25 -2.93
C ALA A 100 6.91 6.07 -1.46
N GLU A 101 6.35 5.04 -0.81
CA GLU A 101 6.69 4.66 0.57
C GLU A 101 8.17 4.27 0.69
N ALA A 102 8.65 3.36 -0.17
CA ALA A 102 10.04 2.89 -0.16
C ALA A 102 11.06 4.04 -0.37
N LEU A 103 10.75 5.00 -1.23
CA LEU A 103 11.59 6.16 -1.50
C LEU A 103 11.36 7.33 -0.51
N ARG A 104 10.40 7.22 0.41
CA ARG A 104 9.96 8.31 1.30
C ARG A 104 9.64 9.61 0.56
N VAL A 105 8.83 9.49 -0.49
CA VAL A 105 8.35 10.62 -1.30
C VAL A 105 6.84 10.49 -1.53
N SER A 106 6.21 11.50 -2.10
CA SER A 106 4.78 11.41 -2.45
C SER A 106 4.57 10.63 -3.76
N ARG A 107 3.39 10.02 -3.95
CA ARG A 107 2.98 9.44 -5.25
C ARG A 107 3.10 10.45 -6.39
N PHE A 108 2.74 11.71 -6.13
CA PHE A 108 2.93 12.82 -7.07
C PHE A 108 4.40 12.99 -7.48
N THR A 109 5.33 12.87 -6.54
CA THR A 109 6.77 12.92 -6.81
C THR A 109 7.24 11.74 -7.67
N VAL A 110 6.71 10.54 -7.44
CA VAL A 110 7.01 9.36 -8.29
C VAL A 110 6.57 9.61 -9.73
N TYR A 111 5.32 10.05 -9.95
CA TYR A 111 4.84 10.40 -11.29
C TYR A 111 5.64 11.54 -11.93
N ASN A 112 6.07 12.52 -11.14
CA ASN A 112 6.95 13.58 -11.63
C ASN A 112 8.29 13.03 -12.13
N TYR A 113 8.85 12.02 -11.47
CA TYR A 113 10.10 11.40 -11.88
C TYR A 113 9.93 10.57 -13.17
N LEU A 114 8.80 9.89 -13.34
CA LEU A 114 8.46 9.15 -14.57
C LEU A 114 8.32 10.08 -15.79
N ASN A 115 7.73 11.26 -15.58
CA ASN A 115 7.45 12.20 -16.68
C ASN A 115 8.65 13.07 -17.08
N ARG A 116 9.79 12.97 -16.39
CA ARG A 116 10.89 13.93 -16.55
C ARG A 116 11.84 13.61 -17.73
N ASP A 117 11.73 12.41 -18.30
CA ASP A 117 12.60 11.91 -19.38
C ASP A 117 11.82 11.30 -20.54
N ARG A 118 10.51 11.56 -20.59
CA ARG A 118 9.63 11.24 -21.71
C ARG A 118 9.47 12.44 -22.63
#